data_AF-A0A828Z0K2-F1
#
_entry.id   AF-A0A828Z0K2-F1
#
_cell.length_a   1.000
_cell.length_b   1.000
_cell.length_c   1.000
_cell.angle_alpha   90.00
_cell.angle_beta   90.00
_cell.angle_gamma   90.00
#
_symmetry.space_group_name_H-M   'P 1'
#
loop_
_entity.id
_entity.type
_entity.pdbx_description
1 polymer ?
#
loop_
_entity_poly.entity_id
_entity_poly.type
_entity_poly.pdbx_seq_one_letter_code
_entity_poly.pdbx_strand_id
1 'polypeptide(L)' 'MGVKRHILTDGNGIPLAITLSGANVHDKRNVKDTLNSILVFSGRKRKKQNTFV' A
#
# COMPACT_ATOMS: atom_id res chain seq x y z
N MET A 1 -23.36 -0.61 9.42
CA MET A 1 -22.68 -1.88 9.06
C MET A 1 -21.21 -1.75 9.38
N GLY A 2 -20.58 -2.79 9.96
CA GLY A 2 -19.15 -2.78 10.33
C GLY A 2 -18.24 -3.29 9.22
N VAL A 3 -16.97 -2.87 9.23
CA VAL A 3 -15.94 -3.28 8.28
C VAL A 3 -14.62 -3.58 8.97
N LYS A 4 -13.76 -4.36 8.33
CA LYS A 4 -12.34 -4.48 8.66
C LYS A 4 -11.50 -3.75 7.62
N ARG A 5 -10.41 -3.13 8.08
CA ARG A 5 -9.45 -2.42 7.22
C ARG A 5 -8.15 -3.22 7.21
N HIS A 6 -7.70 -3.62 6.03
CA HIS A 6 -6.41 -4.29 5.84
C HIS A 6 -5.46 -3.25 5.26
N ILE A 7 -4.37 -2.97 5.97
CA ILE A 7 -3.39 -1.95 5.58
C ILE A 7 -2.04 -2.65 5.48
N LEU A 8 -1.44 -2.60 4.29
CA LEU A 8 -0.07 -3.03 4.06
C LEU A 8 0.83 -1.79 4.11
N THR A 9 1.88 -1.82 4.92
CA THR A 9 2.85 -0.73 5.03
C THR A 9 4.26 -1.21 4.69
N ASP A 10 5.14 -0.29 4.32
CA ASP A 10 6.59 -0.54 4.30
C ASP A 10 7.18 -0.51 5.73
N GLY A 11 8.51 -0.65 5.84
CA GLY A 11 9.23 -0.59 7.12
C GLY A 11 9.22 0.78 7.80
N ASN A 12 8.86 1.86 7.09
CA ASN A 12 8.74 3.22 7.62
C ASN A 12 7.28 3.58 7.98
N GLY A 13 6.34 2.65 7.80
CA GLY A 13 4.92 2.87 8.04
C GLY A 13 4.16 3.54 6.87
N ILE A 14 4.76 3.63 5.69
CA ILE A 14 4.11 4.19 4.49
C ILE A 14 3.07 3.18 3.96
N PRO A 15 1.79 3.54 3.84
CA PRO A 15 0.78 2.65 3.28
C PRO A 15 1.05 2.34 1.80
N LEU A 16 1.21 1.06 1.49
CA LEU A 16 1.38 0.52 0.14
C LEU A 16 0.07 0.01 -0.45
N ALA A 17 -0.84 -0.50 0.37
CA ALA A 17 -2.16 -0.96 -0.07
C ALA A 17 -3.20 -0.82 1.05
N ILE A 18 -4.44 -0.54 0.68
CA ILE A 18 -5.58 -0.53 1.60
C ILE A 18 -6.74 -1.27 0.94
N THR A 19 -7.29 -2.27 1.64
CA THR A 19 -8.51 -2.97 1.22
C THR A 19 -9.51 -3.06 2.37
N LEU A 20 -10.79 -3.21 2.03
CA LEU A 20 -11.89 -3.31 2.98
C LEU A 20 -12.57 -4.67 2.85
N SER A 21 -12.98 -5.24 3.98
CA SER A 21 -13.84 -6.43 4.01
C SER A 21 -14.95 -6.26 5.04
N GLY A 22 -15.97 -7.12 4.99
CA GLY A 22 -17.03 -7.16 6.00
C GLY A 22 -16.47 -7.51 7.39
N ALA A 23 -17.11 -6.98 8.45
CA ALA A 23 -16.66 -7.13 9.84
C ALA A 23 -16.40 -8.59 10.29
N ASN A 24 -17.06 -9.58 9.69
CA ASN A 24 -16.97 -10.99 10.09
C ASN A 24 -16.16 -11.87 9.12
N VAL A 25 -15.51 -11.27 8.12
CA VAL A 25 -14.60 -12.00 7.21
C VAL A 25 -13.26 -12.20 7.92
N HIS A 26 -12.74 -13.42 7.88
CA HIS A 26 -11.42 -13.71 8.46
C HIS A 26 -10.30 -13.06 7.63
N ASP A 27 -9.34 -12.43 8.30
CA ASP A 27 -8.39 -11.50 7.65
C ASP A 27 -7.49 -12.18 6.62
N LYS A 28 -7.15 -13.47 6.85
CA LYS A 28 -6.39 -14.29 5.89
C LYS A 28 -7.00 -14.35 4.49
N ARG A 29 -8.32 -14.18 4.38
CA ARG A 29 -9.02 -14.20 3.08
C ARG A 29 -8.71 -12.97 2.23
N ASN A 30 -8.37 -11.84 2.86
CA ASN A 30 -8.11 -10.57 2.18
C ASN A 30 -6.64 -10.33 1.83
N VAL A 31 -5.75 -11.28 2.18
CA VAL A 31 -4.29 -11.14 1.96
C VAL A 31 -3.99 -10.99 0.47
N LYS A 32 -4.55 -11.87 -0.37
CA LYS A 32 -4.35 -11.82 -1.83
C LYS A 32 -4.81 -10.49 -2.43
N ASP A 33 -6.01 -10.04 -2.04
CA ASP A 33 -6.58 -8.80 -2.56
C ASP A 33 -5.79 -7.57 -2.10
N THR A 34 -5.26 -7.60 -0.88
CA THR A 34 -4.39 -6.54 -0.36
C THR A 34 -3.06 -6.48 -1.12
N LEU A 35 -2.43 -7.62 -1.41
CA LEU A 35 -1.19 -7.68 -2.18
C LEU A 35 -1.38 -7.24 -3.64
N ASN A 36 -2.51 -7.60 -4.26
CA ASN A 36 -2.83 -7.15 -5.62
C ASN A 36 -3.14 -5.65 -5.70
N SER A 37 -3.44 -5.01 -4.56
CA SER A 37 -3.76 -3.59 -4.47
C SER A 37 -2.56 -2.71 -4.12
N ILE A 38 -1.33 -3.24 -4.19
CA ILE A 38 -0.10 -2.46 -3.95
C ILE A 38 -0.02 -1.31 -4.96
N LEU A 39 0.03 -0.09 -4.45
CA LEU A 39 0.31 1.11 -5.22
C LEU A 39 1.79 1.10 -5.62
N VAL A 40 2.05 0.78 -6.89
CA VAL A 40 3.38 0.91 -7.47
C VAL A 40 3.57 2.35 -7.92
N PHE A 41 4.26 3.15 -7.11
CA PHE A 41 4.76 4.45 -7.55
C PHE A 41 5.95 4.19 -8.48
N SER A 42 5.78 4.39 -9.80
CA SER A 42 6.95 4.48 -10.68
C SER A 42 7.75 5.68 -10.20
N GLY A 43 8.93 5.41 -9.63
CA GLY A 43 9.73 6.44 -8.98
C GLY A 43 9.88 7.63 -9.91
N ARG A 44 9.51 8.83 -9.44
CA ARG A 44 9.84 10.07 -10.16
C ARG A 44 11.32 9.99 -10.48
N LYS A 45 11.68 9.94 -11.78
CA LYS A 45 13.09 9.95 -12.20
C LYS A 45 13.76 11.11 -11.49
N ARG A 46 14.73 10.83 -10.62
CA ARG A 46 15.53 11.86 -9.95
C ARG A 46 16.20 12.67 -11.05
N LYS A 47 15.68 13.86 -11.38
CA LYS A 47 16.37 14.77 -12.29
C LYS A 47 17.71 15.09 -11.63
N LYS A 48 18.83 14.69 -12.26
CA LYS A 48 20.16 15.14 -11.84
C LYS A 48 20.14 16.66 -11.89
N GLN A 49 20.25 17.31 -10.74
CA GLN A 49 20.60 18.72 -10.68
C GLN A 49 22.10 18.77 -10.98
N ASN A 50 22.49 19.25 -12.16
CA ASN A 50 23.88 19.58 -12.42
C ASN A 50 24.20 20.85 -11.63
N THR A 51 24.81 20.69 -10.46
CA THR A 51 25.46 21.80 -9.76
C THR A 51 26.77 22.06 -10.49
N PHE A 52 26.81 23.13 -11.27
CA PHE A 52 28.07 23.69 -11.77
C PHE A 52 28.72 24.40 -10.59
N VAL A 53 29.80 23.81 -10.05
CA VAL A 53 30.82 24.48 -9.24
C VAL A 53 32.12 24.47 -10.02
#